data_AF-A0A2J8XZT6-F1
#
_entry.id   AF-A0A2J8XZT6-F1
#
_cell.length_a   1.000
_cell.length_b   1.000
_cell.length_c   1.000
_cell.angle_alpha   90.00
_cell.angle_beta   90.00
_cell.angle_gamma   90.00
#
_symmetry.space_group_name_H-M   'P 1'
#
loop_
_entity.id
_entity.type
_entity.pdbx_description
1 polymer ?
#
loop_
_entity_poly.entity_id
_entity_poly.type
_entity_poly.pdbx_seq_one_letter_code
_entity_poly.pdbx_strand_id
1 'polypeptide(L)'
;MIDHLVTLKINHWDGVIRELAAKALHNLAQQAPEFSATQVLPRLLSMTLSPDLHTRHGSILACAEVAYALYKLAARENRPVTDHLDEQAVQGLKQIHQQLYDRQLYRGLGGQLMRQAVCVLIEKLSLSKMPFRG
;
A
#
# COMPACT_ATOMS: atom_id res chain seq x y z
N MET A 1 -0.89 -17.62 3.92
CA MET A 1 -2.06 -16.81 3.52
C MET A 1 -1.65 -15.44 2.98
N ILE A 2 -0.89 -14.63 3.72
CA ILE A 2 -0.41 -13.31 3.26
C ILE A 2 0.28 -13.39 1.89
N ASP A 3 1.23 -14.32 1.71
CA ASP A 3 1.92 -14.50 0.43
C ASP A 3 1.00 -14.84 -0.73
N HIS A 4 -0.07 -15.61 -0.47
CA HIS A 4 -1.06 -15.95 -1.49
C HIS A 4 -1.81 -14.70 -1.96
N LEU A 5 -2.20 -13.81 -1.03
CA LEU A 5 -2.85 -12.55 -1.40
C LEU A 5 -1.93 -11.64 -2.22
N VAL A 6 -0.68 -11.48 -1.77
CA VAL A 6 0.33 -10.64 -2.45
C VAL A 6 0.72 -11.19 -3.82
N THR A 7 0.77 -12.52 -3.98
CA THR A 7 1.22 -13.13 -5.23
C THR A 7 0.10 -13.32 -6.25
N LEU A 8 -1.13 -13.60 -5.79
CA LEU A 8 -2.20 -14.10 -6.66
C LEU A 8 -3.49 -13.27 -6.64
N LYS A 9 -3.70 -12.40 -5.64
CA LYS A 9 -4.98 -11.68 -5.50
C LYS A 9 -4.88 -10.18 -5.72
N ILE A 10 -3.78 -9.54 -5.33
CA ILE A 10 -3.60 -8.10 -5.61
C ILE A 10 -3.41 -7.79 -7.10
N ASN A 11 -3.04 -8.77 -7.92
CA ASN A 11 -2.86 -8.64 -9.37
C ASN A 11 -4.04 -9.22 -10.18
N HIS A 12 -5.14 -9.57 -9.52
CA HIS A 12 -6.30 -10.14 -10.19
C HIS A 12 -6.93 -9.14 -11.17
N TRP A 13 -7.51 -9.60 -12.29
CA TRP A 13 -8.12 -8.74 -13.31
C TRP A 13 -9.35 -7.99 -12.78
N ASP A 14 -10.16 -8.65 -11.95
CA ASP A 14 -11.30 -8.06 -11.25
C ASP A 14 -10.82 -7.10 -10.14
N GLY A 15 -11.25 -5.84 -10.23
CA GLY A 15 -10.94 -4.79 -9.25
C GLY A 15 -11.48 -5.06 -7.85
N VAL A 16 -12.67 -5.67 -7.74
CA VAL A 16 -13.29 -5.99 -6.45
C VAL A 16 -12.42 -7.00 -5.68
N ILE A 17 -11.88 -7.99 -6.38
CA ILE A 17 -10.96 -8.97 -5.77
C ILE A 17 -9.69 -8.29 -5.27
N ARG A 18 -9.13 -7.33 -6.02
CA ARG A 18 -7.96 -6.56 -5.57
C ARG A 18 -8.25 -5.75 -4.32
N GLU A 19 -9.40 -5.07 -4.26
CA GLU A 19 -9.83 -4.30 -3.09
C GLU A 19 -10.05 -5.19 -1.86
N LEU A 20 -10.73 -6.33 -2.03
CA LEU A 20 -10.93 -7.30 -0.95
C LEU A 20 -9.60 -7.91 -0.49
N ALA A 21 -8.66 -8.16 -1.40
CA ALA A 21 -7.32 -8.63 -1.05
C ALA A 21 -6.56 -7.59 -0.21
N ALA A 22 -6.61 -6.31 -0.58
CA ALA A 22 -6.00 -5.23 0.21
C ALA A 22 -6.62 -5.12 1.62
N LYS A 23 -7.95 -5.19 1.73
CA LYS A 23 -8.65 -5.20 3.03
C LYS A 23 -8.34 -6.46 3.86
N ALA A 24 -8.19 -7.61 3.22
CA ALA A 24 -7.75 -8.82 3.92
C ALA A 24 -6.31 -8.68 4.44
N LEU A 25 -5.42 -8.08 3.66
CA LEU A 25 -4.05 -7.76 4.08
C LEU A 25 -4.04 -6.79 5.28
N HIS A 26 -4.95 -5.82 5.35
CA HIS A 26 -5.10 -4.96 6.54
C HIS A 26 -5.32 -5.77 7.82
N ASN A 27 -6.23 -6.74 7.77
CA ASN A 27 -6.57 -7.56 8.92
C ASN A 27 -5.42 -8.51 9.31
N LEU A 28 -4.76 -9.10 8.31
CA LEU A 28 -3.63 -10.00 8.52
C LEU A 28 -2.37 -9.27 9.01
N ALA A 29 -2.15 -8.03 8.58
CA ALA A 29 -1.01 -7.24 9.01
C ALA A 29 -1.01 -6.96 10.51
N GLN A 30 -2.20 -6.82 11.12
CA GLN A 30 -2.32 -6.71 12.59
C GLN A 30 -1.93 -8.01 13.32
N GLN A 31 -2.03 -9.17 12.66
CA GLN A 31 -1.68 -10.48 13.24
C GLN A 31 -0.20 -10.83 13.04
N ALA A 32 0.45 -10.23 12.03
CA ALA A 32 1.85 -10.44 11.70
C ALA A 32 2.53 -9.11 11.34
N PRO A 33 2.67 -8.16 12.29
CA PRO A 33 3.15 -6.81 12.01
C PRO A 33 4.60 -6.79 11.55
N GLU A 34 5.49 -7.54 12.21
CA GLU A 34 6.92 -7.66 11.87
C GLU A 34 7.12 -8.15 10.43
N PHE A 35 6.43 -9.23 10.05
CA PHE A 35 6.48 -9.78 8.70
C PHE A 35 5.89 -8.80 7.67
N SER A 36 4.82 -8.09 8.05
CA SER A 36 4.17 -7.13 7.16
C SER A 36 5.06 -5.92 6.90
N ALA A 37 5.76 -5.43 7.92
CA ALA A 37 6.71 -4.34 7.83
C ALA A 37 7.96 -4.72 7.02
N THR A 38 8.56 -5.88 7.30
CA THR A 38 9.90 -6.22 6.78
C THR A 38 9.88 -6.99 5.46
N GLN A 39 8.78 -7.67 5.12
CA GLN A 39 8.70 -8.52 3.92
C GLN A 39 7.59 -8.06 2.97
N VAL A 40 6.38 -7.86 3.49
CA VAL A 40 5.20 -7.57 2.65
C VAL A 40 5.28 -6.17 2.07
N LEU A 41 5.46 -5.15 2.92
CA LEU A 41 5.41 -3.75 2.48
C LEU A 41 6.52 -3.41 1.47
N PRO A 42 7.80 -3.82 1.65
CA PRO A 42 8.84 -3.60 0.64
C PRO A 42 8.52 -4.27 -0.70
N ARG A 43 7.97 -5.48 -0.67
CA ARG A 43 7.52 -6.19 -1.87
C ARG A 43 6.37 -5.47 -2.57
N LEU A 44 5.39 -4.97 -1.81
CA LEU A 44 4.29 -4.19 -2.39
C LEU A 44 4.79 -2.89 -3.02
N LEU A 45 5.70 -2.17 -2.34
CA LEU A 45 6.29 -0.93 -2.84
C LEU A 45 6.98 -1.13 -4.20
N SER A 46 7.76 -2.20 -4.38
CA SER A 46 8.41 -2.49 -5.67
C SER A 46 7.41 -2.78 -6.80
N MET A 47 6.22 -3.29 -6.46
CA MET A 47 5.16 -3.62 -7.40
C MET A 47 4.30 -2.41 -7.82
N THR A 48 4.39 -1.28 -7.11
CA THR A 48 3.67 -0.02 -7.45
C THR A 48 4.12 0.62 -8.76
N LEU A 49 5.22 0.15 -9.33
CA LEU A 49 5.73 0.58 -10.64
C LEU A 49 5.79 -0.56 -11.65
N SER A 50 5.13 -1.69 -11.37
CA SER A 50 5.00 -2.80 -12.30
C SER A 50 4.41 -2.32 -13.64
N PRO A 51 4.88 -2.83 -14.80
CA PRO A 51 4.26 -2.53 -16.08
C PRO A 51 2.80 -3.03 -16.14
N ASP A 52 2.49 -4.13 -15.45
CA ASP A 52 1.14 -4.67 -15.37
C ASP A 52 0.20 -3.75 -14.56
N LEU A 53 -0.90 -3.34 -15.19
CA LEU A 53 -1.86 -2.39 -14.64
C LEU A 53 -2.51 -2.91 -13.36
N HIS A 54 -2.87 -4.20 -13.33
CA HIS A 54 -3.60 -4.79 -12.20
C HIS A 54 -2.69 -4.95 -10.98
N THR A 55 -1.48 -5.45 -11.19
CA THR A 55 -0.41 -5.52 -10.18
C THR A 55 -0.12 -4.16 -9.59
N ARG A 56 0.05 -3.14 -10.44
CA ARG A 56 0.28 -1.76 -10.02
C ARG A 56 -0.88 -1.21 -9.19
N HIS A 57 -2.12 -1.38 -9.66
CA HIS A 57 -3.30 -0.94 -8.91
C HIS A 57 -3.40 -1.60 -7.53
N GLY A 58 -3.36 -2.93 -7.48
CA GLY A 58 -3.56 -3.65 -6.23
C GLY A 58 -2.42 -3.48 -5.24
N SER A 59 -1.17 -3.30 -5.71
CA SER A 59 -0.05 -2.97 -4.83
C SER A 59 -0.22 -1.61 -4.17
N ILE A 60 -0.69 -0.58 -4.87
CA ILE A 60 -0.97 0.75 -4.27
C ILE A 60 -2.05 0.63 -3.19
N LEU A 61 -3.16 -0.07 -3.48
CA LEU A 61 -4.22 -0.30 -2.49
C LEU A 61 -3.71 -1.09 -1.27
N ALA A 62 -2.92 -2.15 -1.51
CA ALA A 62 -2.37 -2.96 -0.43
C ALA A 62 -1.35 -2.19 0.41
N CYS A 63 -0.50 -1.35 -0.20
CA CYS A 63 0.38 -0.43 0.52
C CYS A 63 -0.41 0.48 1.47
N ALA A 64 -1.51 1.06 0.98
CA ALA A 64 -2.39 1.93 1.77
C ALA A 64 -2.97 1.19 2.99
N GLU A 65 -3.51 -0.01 2.76
CA GLU A 65 -4.17 -0.81 3.79
C GLU A 65 -3.20 -1.39 4.82
N VAL A 66 -2.03 -1.88 4.39
CA VAL A 66 -0.99 -2.41 5.29
C VAL A 66 -0.38 -1.30 6.13
N ALA A 67 -0.05 -0.15 5.53
CA ALA A 67 0.48 1.00 6.27
C ALA A 67 -0.51 1.48 7.34
N TYR A 68 -1.80 1.55 6.99
CA TYR A 68 -2.84 1.93 7.95
C TYR A 68 -3.06 0.89 9.05
N ALA A 69 -2.94 -0.41 8.74
CA ALA A 69 -3.02 -1.48 9.72
C ALA A 69 -1.92 -1.37 10.78
N LEU A 70 -0.68 -1.18 10.32
CA LEU A 70 0.49 -1.03 11.20
C LEU A 70 0.39 0.23 12.07
N TYR A 71 -0.09 1.35 11.50
CA TYR A 71 -0.40 2.54 12.28
C TYR A 71 -1.45 2.29 13.36
N LYS A 72 -2.58 1.66 13.01
CA LYS A 72 -3.65 1.37 13.98
C LYS A 72 -3.17 0.46 15.10
N LEU A 73 -2.27 -0.48 14.80
CA LEU A 73 -1.66 -1.34 15.81
C LEU A 73 -0.78 -0.51 16.75
N ALA A 74 0.16 0.26 16.20
CA ALA A 74 1.03 1.14 17.00
C ALA A 74 0.22 2.09 17.89
N ALA A 75 -0.83 2.72 17.34
CA ALA A 75 -1.71 3.62 18.09
C ALA A 75 -2.45 2.91 19.24
N ARG A 76 -2.89 1.65 19.06
CA ARG A 76 -3.49 0.85 20.13
C ARG A 76 -2.49 0.48 21.23
N GLU A 77 -1.24 0.28 20.86
CA GLU A 77 -0.15 -0.07 21.78
C GLU A 77 0.53 1.17 22.41
N ASN A 78 0.03 2.39 22.11
CA ASN A 78 0.66 3.66 22.48
C ASN A 78 2.14 3.76 22.04
N ARG A 79 2.45 3.18 20.89
CA ARG A 79 3.77 3.20 20.25
C ARG A 79 3.78 4.15 19.05
N PRO A 80 4.94 4.74 18.72
CA PRO A 80 5.06 5.51 17.48
C PRO A 80 4.97 4.59 16.26
N VAL A 81 4.43 5.10 15.15
CA VAL A 81 4.32 4.32 13.89
C VAL A 81 5.68 3.88 13.34
N THR A 82 6.74 4.60 13.71
CA THR A 82 8.13 4.32 13.34
C THR A 82 8.65 2.99 13.88
N ASP A 83 7.99 2.40 14.88
CA ASP A 83 8.33 1.06 15.37
C ASP A 83 8.00 -0.04 14.36
N HIS A 84 7.08 0.22 13.43
CA HIS A 84 6.70 -0.72 12.36
C HIS A 84 7.01 -0.20 10.96
N LEU A 85 7.06 1.12 10.76
CA LEU A 85 7.36 1.73 9.47
C LEU A 85 8.65 2.52 9.57
N ASP A 86 9.73 1.94 9.06
CA ASP A 86 11.02 2.62 8.96
C ASP A 86 10.97 3.81 7.98
N GLU A 87 12.01 4.63 8.00
CA GLU A 87 12.11 5.83 7.15
C GLU A 87 12.04 5.47 5.66
N GLN A 88 12.60 4.33 5.26
CA GLN A 88 12.58 3.87 3.88
C GLN A 88 11.15 3.52 3.42
N ALA A 89 10.36 2.85 4.25
CA ALA A 89 8.97 2.53 3.98
C ALA A 89 8.11 3.80 3.89
N VAL A 90 8.28 4.73 4.84
CA VAL A 90 7.58 6.01 4.85
C VAL A 90 7.89 6.80 3.58
N GLN A 91 9.18 6.87 3.20
CA GLN A 91 9.60 7.56 2.00
C GLN A 91 9.09 6.88 0.72
N GLY A 92 9.10 5.54 0.68
CA GLY A 92 8.53 4.77 -0.41
C GLY A 92 7.05 5.08 -0.61
N LEU A 93 6.25 5.09 0.46
CA LEU A 93 4.84 5.45 0.43
C LEU A 93 4.62 6.88 -0.08
N LYS A 94 5.42 7.84 0.40
CA LYS A 94 5.39 9.26 -0.04
C LYS A 94 5.68 9.39 -1.54
N GLN A 95 6.62 8.60 -2.07
CA GLN A 95 7.10 8.71 -3.45
C GLN A 95 6.16 8.09 -4.49
N ILE A 96 5.22 7.21 -4.12
CA ILE A 96 4.32 6.54 -5.08
C ILE A 96 3.66 7.56 -6.02
N HIS A 97 3.09 8.64 -5.49
CA HIS A 97 2.42 9.65 -6.31
C HIS A 97 3.37 10.26 -7.36
N GLN A 98 4.55 10.71 -6.91
CA GLN A 98 5.54 11.37 -7.76
C GLN A 98 6.05 10.41 -8.84
N GLN A 99 6.38 9.17 -8.47
CA GLN A 99 6.87 8.17 -9.41
C GLN A 99 5.84 7.82 -10.50
N LEU A 100 4.54 7.77 -10.15
CA LEU A 100 3.47 7.58 -11.12
C LEU A 100 3.30 8.80 -12.03
N TYR A 101 3.43 10.01 -11.48
CA TYR A 101 3.35 11.26 -12.23
C TYR A 101 4.47 11.37 -13.27
N ASP A 102 5.72 11.17 -12.85
CA ASP A 102 6.90 11.29 -13.70
C ASP A 102 6.85 10.30 -14.87
N ARG A 103 6.31 9.10 -14.63
CA ARG A 103 6.13 8.05 -15.65
C ARG A 103 4.84 8.21 -16.48
N GLN A 104 4.09 9.29 -16.28
CA GLN A 104 2.83 9.56 -17.00
C GLN A 104 1.76 8.47 -16.84
N LEU A 105 1.79 7.72 -15.72
CA LEU A 105 0.93 6.55 -15.48
C LEU A 105 -0.52 6.94 -15.10
N TYR A 106 -0.81 8.23 -14.96
CA TYR A 106 -2.18 8.75 -14.82
C TYR A 106 -2.88 8.99 -16.16
N ARG A 107 -2.20 8.82 -17.30
CA ARG A 107 -2.79 9.03 -18.63
C ARG A 107 -3.43 7.76 -19.19
N GLY A 108 -4.30 7.92 -20.19
CA GLY A 108 -4.95 6.81 -20.89
C GLY A 108 -6.00 6.06 -20.07
N LEU A 109 -6.47 4.92 -20.61
CA LEU A 109 -7.56 4.12 -20.05
C LEU A 109 -7.28 3.63 -18.62
N GLY A 110 -6.03 3.22 -18.34
CA GLY A 110 -5.61 2.79 -17.00
C GLY A 110 -5.42 3.95 -16.00
N GLY A 111 -5.40 5.19 -16.48
CA GLY A 111 -5.08 6.37 -15.66
C GLY A 111 -6.14 6.70 -14.62
N GLN A 112 -7.43 6.49 -14.94
CA GLN A 112 -8.52 6.67 -13.96
C GLN A 112 -8.38 5.69 -12.80
N LEU A 113 -8.05 4.44 -13.11
CA LEU A 113 -7.83 3.38 -12.13
C LEU A 113 -6.65 3.74 -11.20
N MET A 114 -5.56 4.29 -11.74
CA MET A 114 -4.42 4.76 -10.93
C MET A 114 -4.79 5.93 -10.02
N ARG A 115 -5.54 6.93 -10.54
CA ARG A 115 -5.99 8.07 -9.73
C ARG A 115 -6.83 7.62 -8.53
N GLN A 116 -7.77 6.69 -8.74
CA GLN A 116 -8.59 6.14 -7.66
C GLN A 116 -7.73 5.45 -6.59
N ALA A 117 -6.78 4.59 -6.98
CA ALA A 117 -5.91 3.91 -6.03
C ALA A 117 -5.03 4.89 -5.23
N VAL A 118 -4.53 5.94 -5.87
CA VAL A 118 -3.74 6.99 -5.19
C VAL A 118 -4.59 7.83 -4.26
N CYS A 119 -5.86 8.10 -4.59
CA CYS A 119 -6.78 8.74 -3.64
C CYS A 119 -6.96 7.90 -2.38
N VAL A 120 -7.15 6.58 -2.51
CA VAL A 120 -7.24 5.66 -1.36
C VAL A 120 -5.93 5.66 -0.56
N LEU A 121 -4.78 5.66 -1.25
CA LEU A 121 -3.48 5.78 -0.59
C LEU A 121 -3.39 7.06 0.23
N ILE A 122 -3.67 8.22 -0.36
CA ILE A 122 -3.62 9.52 0.32
C ILE A 122 -4.57 9.54 1.52
N GLU A 123 -5.79 9.03 1.38
CA GLU A 123 -6.77 8.94 2.47
C GLU A 123 -6.21 8.12 3.64
N LYS A 124 -5.71 6.91 3.38
CA LYS A 124 -5.19 6.01 4.42
C LYS A 124 -3.93 6.55 5.08
N LEU A 125 -3.00 7.14 4.33
CA LEU A 125 -1.80 7.76 4.89
C LEU A 125 -2.15 9.00 5.74
N SER A 126 -3.18 9.75 5.34
CA SER A 126 -3.69 10.89 6.13
C SER A 126 -4.32 10.42 7.44
N LEU A 127 -5.16 9.38 7.40
CA LEU A 127 -5.72 8.73 8.60
C LEU A 127 -4.65 8.13 9.51
N SER A 128 -3.51 7.74 8.92
CA SER A 128 -2.35 7.20 9.64
C SER A 128 -1.46 8.27 10.29
N LYS A 129 -1.78 9.56 10.12
CA LYS A 129 -0.95 10.68 10.60
C LYS A 129 0.53 10.51 10.23
N MET A 130 0.79 10.07 8.99
CA MET A 130 2.15 9.72 8.57
C MET A 130 3.12 10.88 8.79
N PRO A 131 4.34 10.61 9.27
CA PRO A 131 5.33 11.64 9.63
C PRO A 131 6.02 12.21 8.39
N PHE A 132 5.26 12.68 7.39
CA PHE A 132 5.82 13.33 6.21
C PHE A 132 6.36 14.70 6.59
N ARG A 133 7.68 14.84 6.59
CA ARG A 133 8.34 16.14 6.66
C ARG A 133 8.26 16.82 5.28
N GLY A 134 7.99 18.12 5.28
CA GLY A 134 7.97 18.99 4.11
C GLY A 134 9.36 19.18 3.54
#